data_AF-A0A0G2FV28-F1
#
_entry.id   AF-A0A0G2FV28-F1
#
_cell.length_a   1.000
_cell.length_b   1.000
_cell.length_c   1.000
_cell.angle_alpha   90.00
_cell.angle_beta   90.00
_cell.angle_gamma   90.00
#
_symmetry.space_group_name_H-M   'P 1'
#
loop_
_entity.id
_entity.type
_entity.pdbx_description
1 polymer ?
#
loop_
_entity_poly.entity_id
_entity_poly.type
_entity_poly.pdbx_seq_one_letter_code
_entity_poly.pdbx_strand_id
1 'polypeptide(L)'
;MQILGDDAVASAPDVQFNIIINPASGPGSTVYPDSNYIAGVAKLNSYSNTKLLGYVPTTYARRSQSSVLSDIDRYAKWSTYKAADIHMDGIFFDETPSTYTSAAASYMSTISARVKSSLGSANNYIVFNPGVVVDSRYYNYANLVVAWENYAKYFSTSSSISAIPKAVRAKTAVILHHFTGTTTTQKTIINNIVNQGVKGVYITSSSDFTSYPQLWTSFCSTLRSATYRAAAKLRI
;
A
#
# COMPACT_ATOMS: atom_id res chain seq x y z
N MET A 1 7.75 5.76 19.12
CA MET A 1 6.77 6.25 18.12
C MET A 1 5.38 5.94 18.63
N GLN A 2 4.58 6.95 18.98
CA GLN A 2 3.14 6.76 19.19
C GLN A 2 2.54 6.62 17.80
N ILE A 3 1.89 5.50 17.50
CA ILE A 3 1.21 5.31 16.21
C ILE A 3 -0.06 6.15 16.27
N LEU A 4 0.05 7.43 15.93
CA LEU A 4 -1.00 8.44 16.10
C LEU A 4 -2.27 8.15 15.28
N GLY A 5 -3.10 7.17 15.62
CA GLY A 5 -4.33 6.86 14.87
C GLY A 5 -4.64 5.38 14.73
N ASP A 6 -4.00 4.54 15.56
CA ASP A 6 -4.38 3.16 15.81
C ASP A 6 -5.80 3.03 16.39
N ASP A 7 -6.31 4.06 17.08
CA ASP A 7 -7.72 4.19 17.48
C ASP A 7 -8.70 4.00 16.30
N ALA A 8 -8.33 4.49 15.12
CA ALA A 8 -9.17 4.32 13.92
C ALA A 8 -9.10 2.89 13.36
N VAL A 9 -7.93 2.24 13.47
CA VAL A 9 -7.76 0.83 13.08
C VAL A 9 -8.61 -0.05 14.01
N ALA A 10 -8.52 0.20 15.32
CA ALA A 10 -9.27 -0.50 16.36
C ALA A 10 -10.79 -0.29 16.23
N SER A 11 -11.22 0.93 15.90
CA SER A 11 -12.64 1.28 15.75
C SER A 11 -13.23 0.90 14.38
N ALA A 12 -12.47 0.31 13.48
CA ALA A 12 -12.91 -0.14 12.16
C ALA A 12 -12.52 -1.61 11.87
N PRO A 13 -12.92 -2.58 12.70
CA PRO A 13 -12.49 -3.98 12.56
C PRO A 13 -12.91 -4.62 11.22
N ASP A 14 -13.93 -4.08 10.58
CA ASP A 14 -14.43 -4.53 9.27
C ASP A 14 -13.64 -4.01 8.07
N VAL A 15 -12.77 -3.02 8.27
CA VAL A 15 -11.93 -2.43 7.22
C VAL A 15 -10.55 -3.06 7.29
N GLN A 16 -10.07 -3.59 6.16
CA GLN A 16 -8.69 -4.04 6.04
C GLN A 16 -7.78 -2.83 5.82
N PHE A 17 -6.76 -2.67 6.65
CA PHE A 17 -5.72 -1.66 6.50
C PHE A 17 -4.46 -2.29 5.91
N ASN A 18 -4.01 -1.82 4.76
CA ASN A 18 -2.72 -2.20 4.16
C ASN A 18 -1.71 -1.10 4.49
N ILE A 19 -0.87 -1.31 5.49
CA ILE A 19 0.01 -0.28 6.05
C ILE A 19 1.43 -0.51 5.50
N ILE A 20 2.01 0.52 4.91
CA ILE A 20 3.36 0.51 4.37
C ILE A 20 4.33 0.95 5.47
N ILE A 21 5.32 0.11 5.72
CA ILE A 21 6.39 0.37 6.69
C ILE A 21 7.65 0.76 5.91
N ASN A 22 8.21 1.95 6.20
CA ASN A 22 9.34 2.48 5.45
C ASN A 22 10.44 3.12 6.33
N PRO A 23 11.30 2.30 6.99
CA PRO A 23 12.39 2.79 7.83
C PRO A 23 13.33 3.79 7.17
N ALA A 24 13.80 3.49 5.96
CA ALA A 24 14.87 4.26 5.32
C ALA A 24 14.82 4.14 3.78
N SER A 25 13.65 4.36 3.18
CA SER A 25 13.41 4.05 1.75
C SER A 25 13.71 2.58 1.44
N GLY A 26 13.25 1.72 2.34
CA GLY A 26 13.70 0.34 2.48
C GLY A 26 13.81 -0.08 3.95
N PRO A 27 14.20 -1.33 4.21
CA PRO A 27 14.31 -1.90 5.57
C PRO A 27 15.51 -1.38 6.39
N GLY A 28 16.35 -0.52 5.82
CA GLY A 28 17.62 -0.09 6.40
C GLY A 28 18.77 -1.08 6.15
N SER A 29 19.93 -0.80 6.76
CA SER A 29 21.16 -1.58 6.55
C SER A 29 21.31 -2.75 7.54
N THR A 30 20.75 -2.61 8.74
CA THR A 30 20.75 -3.64 9.81
C THR A 30 19.72 -4.72 9.55
N VAL A 31 19.78 -5.83 10.30
CA VAL A 31 18.78 -6.91 10.16
C VAL A 31 17.41 -6.47 10.69
N TYR A 32 17.39 -5.82 11.84
CA TYR A 32 16.20 -5.31 12.51
C TYR A 32 16.21 -3.77 12.51
N PRO A 33 15.02 -3.13 12.53
CA PRO A 33 14.93 -1.68 12.55
C PRO A 33 15.18 -1.15 13.98
N ASP A 34 15.12 0.17 14.16
CA ASP A 34 15.22 0.77 15.48
C ASP A 34 14.02 0.44 16.39
N SER A 35 14.14 0.75 17.68
CA SER A 35 13.14 0.44 18.69
C SER A 35 11.79 1.12 18.46
N ASN A 36 11.74 2.27 17.77
CA ASN A 36 10.49 2.93 17.44
C ASN A 36 9.71 2.13 16.41
N TYR A 37 10.38 1.64 15.35
CA TYR A 37 9.76 0.76 14.37
C TYR A 37 9.35 -0.58 14.98
N ILE A 38 10.20 -1.17 15.84
CA ILE A 38 9.85 -2.43 16.53
C ILE A 38 8.55 -2.27 17.32
N ALA A 39 8.45 -1.24 18.16
CA ALA A 39 7.25 -0.99 18.94
C ALA A 39 6.03 -0.69 18.05
N GLY A 40 6.22 0.06 16.97
CA GLY A 40 5.17 0.43 16.03
C GLY A 40 4.59 -0.80 15.30
N VAL A 41 5.46 -1.58 14.68
CA VAL A 41 5.07 -2.77 13.91
C VAL A 41 4.42 -3.81 14.82
N ALA A 42 4.97 -4.05 16.02
CA ALA A 42 4.38 -5.00 16.96
C ALA A 42 2.97 -4.60 17.42
N LYS A 43 2.76 -3.31 17.68
CA LYS A 43 1.42 -2.79 18.00
C LYS A 43 0.46 -2.96 16.83
N LEU A 44 0.90 -2.71 15.60
CA LEU A 44 0.04 -2.90 14.42
C LEU A 44 -0.30 -4.37 14.17
N ASN A 45 0.67 -5.28 14.30
CA ASN A 45 0.45 -6.72 14.17
C ASN A 45 -0.55 -7.28 15.21
N SER A 46 -0.81 -6.57 16.31
CA SER A 46 -1.85 -6.94 17.27
C SER A 46 -3.28 -6.79 16.75
N TYR A 47 -3.49 -6.09 15.62
CA TYR A 47 -4.79 -5.88 15.01
C TYR A 47 -5.04 -6.90 13.90
N SER A 48 -6.14 -7.66 13.99
CA SER A 48 -6.49 -8.68 12.99
C SER A 48 -6.88 -8.10 11.62
N ASN A 49 -7.14 -6.81 11.54
CA ASN A 49 -7.56 -6.10 10.32
C ASN A 49 -6.42 -5.29 9.69
N THR A 50 -5.15 -5.54 10.04
CA THR A 50 -3.99 -4.96 9.38
C THR A 50 -3.25 -5.95 8.49
N LYS A 51 -2.59 -5.43 7.46
CA LYS A 51 -1.56 -6.08 6.66
C LYS A 51 -0.39 -5.13 6.53
N LEU A 52 0.78 -5.50 7.04
CA LEU A 52 1.97 -4.66 7.02
C LEU A 52 2.84 -5.00 5.82
N LEU A 53 3.21 -3.98 5.04
CA LEU A 53 3.91 -4.12 3.77
C LEU A 53 5.25 -3.39 3.84
N GLY A 54 6.35 -4.09 3.64
CA GLY A 54 7.67 -3.45 3.56
C GLY A 54 7.78 -2.61 2.29
N TYR A 55 8.22 -1.36 2.41
CA TYR A 55 8.47 -0.47 1.25
C TYR A 55 9.77 -0.85 0.55
N VAL A 56 9.74 -1.02 -0.78
CA VAL A 56 10.93 -1.28 -1.61
C VAL A 56 10.84 -0.50 -2.94
N PRO A 57 11.72 0.48 -3.20
CA PRO A 57 11.72 1.19 -4.48
C PRO A 57 12.34 0.33 -5.58
N THR A 58 11.80 0.43 -6.80
CA THR A 58 12.30 -0.31 -7.98
C THR A 58 12.90 0.60 -9.05
N THR A 59 12.70 1.92 -8.96
CA THR A 59 13.19 2.92 -9.93
C THR A 59 12.81 2.54 -11.37
N TYR A 60 11.55 2.20 -11.58
CA TYR A 60 10.97 1.78 -12.86
C TYR A 60 11.68 0.56 -13.46
N ALA A 61 11.92 -0.45 -12.60
CA ALA A 61 12.70 -1.64 -12.90
C ALA A 61 14.17 -1.39 -13.31
N ARG A 62 14.74 -0.24 -12.90
CA ARG A 62 16.17 0.09 -13.15
C ARG A 62 17.05 -0.11 -11.92
N ARG A 63 16.49 -0.16 -10.71
CA ARG A 63 17.26 -0.50 -9.52
C ARG A 63 17.78 -1.92 -9.65
N SER A 64 19.05 -2.16 -9.30
CA SER A 64 19.64 -3.50 -9.36
C SER A 64 18.72 -4.55 -8.74
N GLN A 65 18.43 -5.61 -9.49
CA GLN A 65 17.56 -6.69 -9.02
C GLN A 65 18.10 -7.29 -7.72
N SER A 66 19.42 -7.51 -7.60
CA SER A 66 20.03 -8.05 -6.38
C SER A 66 19.81 -7.16 -5.15
N SER A 67 19.82 -5.84 -5.31
CA SER A 67 19.51 -4.90 -4.23
C SER A 67 18.05 -5.00 -3.79
N VAL A 68 17.11 -5.12 -4.74
CA VAL A 68 15.69 -5.30 -4.42
C VAL A 68 15.44 -6.64 -3.72
N LEU A 69 16.06 -7.72 -4.18
CA LEU A 69 15.97 -9.02 -3.52
C LEU A 69 16.52 -8.98 -2.08
N SER A 70 17.63 -8.27 -1.86
CA SER A 70 18.23 -8.08 -0.53
C SER A 70 17.30 -7.34 0.44
N ASP A 71 16.55 -6.33 -0.03
CA ASP A 71 15.57 -5.63 0.79
C ASP A 71 14.40 -6.55 1.17
N ILE A 72 13.88 -7.31 0.22
CA ILE A 72 12.80 -8.30 0.46
C ILE A 72 13.25 -9.30 1.53
N ASP A 73 14.46 -9.83 1.41
CA ASP A 73 15.01 -10.80 2.35
C ASP A 73 15.23 -10.22 3.74
N ARG A 74 15.56 -8.93 3.83
CA ARG A 74 15.74 -8.26 5.11
C ARG A 74 14.40 -8.03 5.81
N TYR A 75 13.36 -7.62 5.11
CA TYR A 75 12.01 -7.61 5.68
C TYR A 75 11.55 -9.01 6.10
N ALA A 76 11.86 -10.06 5.31
CA ALA A 76 11.53 -11.44 5.68
C ALA A 76 12.15 -11.85 7.02
N LYS A 77 13.40 -11.43 7.28
CA LYS A 77 14.10 -11.69 8.56
C LYS A 77 13.46 -11.01 9.77
N TRP A 78 12.60 -10.01 9.61
CA TRP A 78 11.95 -9.40 10.76
C TRP A 78 11.08 -10.40 11.54
N SER A 79 10.48 -11.38 10.84
CA SER A 79 9.74 -12.49 11.47
C SER A 79 10.57 -13.35 12.43
N THR A 80 11.91 -13.28 12.38
CA THR A 80 12.78 -14.05 13.27
C THR A 80 13.10 -13.32 14.58
N TYR A 81 12.68 -12.07 14.73
CA TYR A 81 12.88 -11.29 15.95
C TYR A 81 12.06 -11.89 17.10
N LYS A 82 12.74 -12.29 18.19
CA LYS A 82 12.10 -13.08 19.27
C LYS A 82 11.36 -12.24 20.31
N ALA A 83 11.73 -10.97 20.47
CA ALA A 83 11.20 -10.15 21.55
C ALA A 83 9.83 -9.52 21.22
N ALA A 84 9.45 -9.46 19.95
CA ALA A 84 8.17 -8.91 19.51
C ALA A 84 7.81 -9.44 18.12
N ASP A 85 6.51 -9.47 17.80
CA ASP A 85 6.06 -9.80 16.45
C ASP A 85 6.20 -8.59 15.52
N ILE A 86 7.25 -8.58 14.71
CA ILE A 86 7.51 -7.53 13.73
C ILE A 86 7.48 -8.05 12.29
N HIS A 87 6.75 -9.14 12.01
CA HIS A 87 6.65 -9.67 10.65
C HIS A 87 6.00 -8.67 9.68
N MET A 88 6.28 -8.85 8.38
CA MET A 88 5.54 -8.22 7.29
C MET A 88 4.63 -9.24 6.62
N ASP A 89 3.45 -8.82 6.19
CA ASP A 89 2.47 -9.59 5.40
C ASP A 89 2.72 -9.52 3.89
N GLY A 90 3.72 -8.73 3.47
CA GLY A 90 4.00 -8.53 2.06
C GLY A 90 4.94 -7.38 1.77
N ILE A 91 4.99 -6.96 0.50
CA ILE A 91 5.87 -5.89 0.02
C ILE A 91 5.09 -4.91 -0.86
N PHE A 92 5.32 -3.63 -0.61
CA PHE A 92 4.92 -2.53 -1.46
C PHE A 92 6.11 -2.12 -2.32
N PHE A 93 6.05 -2.42 -3.61
CA PHE A 93 7.03 -1.96 -4.57
C PHE A 93 6.65 -0.57 -5.09
N ASP A 94 7.53 0.39 -4.89
CA ASP A 94 7.35 1.75 -5.39
C ASP A 94 8.06 1.98 -6.72
N GLU A 95 7.60 3.02 -7.43
CA GLU A 95 8.13 3.43 -8.73
C GLU A 95 8.13 2.29 -9.75
N THR A 96 7.10 1.43 -9.76
CA THR A 96 7.05 0.29 -10.68
C THR A 96 6.84 0.76 -12.13
N PRO A 97 7.31 0.02 -13.15
CA PRO A 97 7.17 0.41 -14.55
C PRO A 97 5.70 0.48 -14.97
N SER A 98 5.35 1.47 -15.80
CA SER A 98 4.01 1.60 -16.39
C SER A 98 3.90 0.96 -17.76
N THR A 99 4.94 1.07 -18.57
CA THR A 99 5.02 0.47 -19.91
C THR A 99 5.44 -1.00 -19.83
N TYR A 100 4.78 -1.87 -20.58
CA TYR A 100 5.20 -3.26 -20.70
C TYR A 100 6.41 -3.40 -21.62
N THR A 101 7.48 -4.00 -21.11
CA THR A 101 8.57 -4.58 -21.91
C THR A 101 8.88 -5.96 -21.36
N SER A 102 9.43 -6.86 -22.18
CA SER A 102 9.81 -8.20 -21.71
C SER A 102 10.81 -8.15 -20.55
N ALA A 103 11.74 -7.18 -20.57
CA ALA A 103 12.70 -6.96 -19.49
C ALA A 103 12.02 -6.51 -18.19
N ALA A 104 11.14 -5.50 -18.25
CA ALA A 104 10.42 -5.01 -17.09
C ALA A 104 9.48 -6.07 -16.51
N ALA A 105 8.77 -6.82 -17.37
CA ALA A 105 7.91 -7.91 -16.93
C ALA A 105 8.70 -9.04 -16.25
N SER A 106 9.86 -9.41 -16.78
CA SER A 106 10.77 -10.40 -16.18
C SER A 106 11.27 -9.94 -14.81
N TYR A 107 11.68 -8.68 -14.70
CA TYR A 107 12.11 -8.06 -13.44
C TYR A 107 10.98 -8.12 -12.39
N MET A 108 9.79 -7.60 -12.73
CA MET A 108 8.66 -7.53 -11.81
C MET A 108 8.15 -8.93 -11.39
N SER A 109 8.19 -9.90 -12.31
CA SER A 109 7.86 -11.30 -12.01
C SER A 109 8.86 -11.91 -11.03
N THR A 110 10.16 -11.67 -11.24
CA THR A 110 11.24 -12.20 -10.40
C THR A 110 11.14 -11.71 -8.96
N ILE A 111 10.97 -10.40 -8.76
CA ILE A 111 10.86 -9.85 -7.39
C ILE A 111 9.56 -10.32 -6.70
N SER A 112 8.48 -10.51 -7.45
CA SER A 112 7.22 -11.06 -6.93
C SER A 112 7.36 -12.52 -6.49
N ALA A 113 8.09 -13.33 -7.25
CA ALA A 113 8.43 -14.70 -6.87
C ALA A 113 9.32 -14.74 -5.62
N ARG A 114 10.24 -13.76 -5.46
CA ARG A 114 11.04 -13.64 -4.23
C ARG A 114 10.18 -13.35 -3.01
N VAL A 115 9.23 -12.42 -3.09
CA VAL A 115 8.32 -12.15 -1.95
C VAL A 115 7.61 -13.42 -1.51
N LYS A 116 7.03 -14.17 -2.46
CA LYS A 116 6.32 -15.43 -2.18
C LYS A 116 7.19 -16.49 -1.52
N SER A 117 8.46 -16.58 -1.92
CA SER A 117 9.39 -17.59 -1.37
C SER A 117 10.03 -17.17 -0.05
N SER A 118 10.36 -15.88 0.13
CA SER A 118 11.04 -15.38 1.33
C SER A 118 10.10 -15.15 2.51
N LEU A 119 8.88 -14.63 2.28
CA LEU A 119 7.92 -14.33 3.36
C LEU A 119 6.95 -15.49 3.64
N GLY A 120 6.79 -16.42 2.68
CA GLY A 120 5.89 -17.57 2.80
C GLY A 120 4.46 -17.30 2.31
N SER A 121 3.63 -18.35 2.28
CA SER A 121 2.31 -18.32 1.65
C SER A 121 1.28 -17.44 2.35
N ALA A 122 1.42 -17.21 3.66
CA ALA A 122 0.55 -16.33 4.44
C ALA A 122 0.85 -14.85 4.20
N ASN A 123 2.11 -14.52 3.87
CA ASN A 123 2.66 -13.17 3.94
C ASN A 123 3.16 -12.67 2.57
N ASN A 124 2.41 -13.01 1.51
CA ASN A 124 2.81 -12.73 0.13
C ASN A 124 2.00 -11.63 -0.56
N TYR A 125 1.46 -10.67 0.20
CA TYR A 125 0.65 -9.60 -0.36
C TYR A 125 1.51 -8.57 -1.10
N ILE A 126 1.46 -8.57 -2.42
CA ILE A 126 2.29 -7.72 -3.27
C ILE A 126 1.48 -6.53 -3.79
N VAL A 127 2.01 -5.33 -3.57
CA VAL A 127 1.45 -4.09 -4.14
C VAL A 127 2.46 -3.47 -5.09
N PHE A 128 2.02 -3.12 -6.29
CA PHE A 128 2.81 -2.31 -7.22
C PHE A 128 2.30 -0.88 -7.23
N ASN A 129 3.21 0.08 -7.15
CA ASN A 129 2.89 1.49 -7.32
C ASN A 129 3.57 2.09 -8.55
N PRO A 130 2.89 2.10 -9.70
CA PRO A 130 3.27 2.90 -10.85
C PRO A 130 2.69 4.32 -10.79
N GLY A 131 1.69 4.58 -9.93
CA GLY A 131 0.97 5.85 -9.83
C GLY A 131 0.05 6.19 -11.02
N VAL A 132 0.02 5.34 -12.04
CA VAL A 132 -0.72 5.54 -13.29
C VAL A 132 -1.32 4.24 -13.81
N VAL A 133 -2.24 4.32 -14.77
CA VAL A 133 -2.78 3.14 -15.45
C VAL A 133 -1.65 2.42 -16.20
N VAL A 134 -1.60 1.10 -16.06
CA VAL A 134 -0.56 0.24 -16.64
C VAL A 134 -1.15 -0.87 -17.47
N ASP A 135 -0.30 -1.54 -18.25
CA ASP A 135 -0.64 -2.76 -18.96
C ASP A 135 -1.22 -3.83 -18.00
N SER A 136 -2.34 -4.44 -18.38
CA SER A 136 -3.07 -5.38 -17.52
C SER A 136 -2.25 -6.62 -17.13
N ARG A 137 -1.21 -6.96 -17.89
CA ARG A 137 -0.32 -8.10 -17.58
C ARG A 137 0.43 -7.91 -16.26
N TYR A 138 0.71 -6.68 -15.84
CA TYR A 138 1.36 -6.44 -14.54
C TYR A 138 0.50 -6.88 -13.35
N TYR A 139 -0.83 -6.91 -13.51
CA TYR A 139 -1.74 -7.39 -12.49
C TYR A 139 -1.60 -8.90 -12.23
N ASN A 140 -0.91 -9.66 -13.08
CA ASN A 140 -0.63 -11.08 -12.82
C ASN A 140 0.45 -11.29 -11.75
N TYR A 141 1.26 -10.27 -11.49
CA TYR A 141 2.40 -10.35 -10.57
C TYR A 141 2.11 -9.72 -9.19
N ALA A 142 1.03 -8.93 -9.08
CA ALA A 142 0.65 -8.25 -7.85
C ALA A 142 -0.77 -8.61 -7.38
N ASN A 143 -1.03 -8.45 -6.08
CA ASN A 143 -2.37 -8.52 -5.49
C ASN A 143 -3.14 -7.22 -5.73
N LEU A 144 -2.43 -6.08 -5.69
CA LEU A 144 -2.99 -4.74 -5.86
C LEU A 144 -2.04 -3.86 -6.68
N VAL A 145 -2.58 -3.00 -7.54
CA VAL A 145 -1.81 -2.01 -8.31
C VAL A 145 -2.38 -0.62 -8.06
N VAL A 146 -1.54 0.33 -7.67
CA VAL A 146 -1.93 1.74 -7.55
C VAL A 146 -1.98 2.36 -8.95
N ALA A 147 -3.16 2.39 -9.56
CA ALA A 147 -3.32 2.85 -10.94
C ALA A 147 -3.55 4.37 -11.05
N TRP A 148 -3.61 5.06 -9.91
CA TRP A 148 -3.76 6.51 -9.86
C TRP A 148 -3.18 7.04 -8.55
N GLU A 149 -2.18 7.91 -8.65
CA GLU A 149 -1.62 8.67 -7.54
C GLU A 149 -1.32 10.10 -7.98
N ASN A 150 -2.04 11.08 -7.43
CA ASN A 150 -1.83 12.50 -7.75
C ASN A 150 -2.48 13.42 -6.71
N TYR A 151 -2.32 14.73 -6.91
CA TYR A 151 -3.05 15.75 -6.16
C TYR A 151 -4.55 15.54 -6.31
N ALA A 152 -5.26 15.57 -5.18
CA ALA A 152 -6.69 15.33 -5.14
C ALA A 152 -7.50 16.28 -6.05
N LYS A 153 -7.02 17.51 -6.27
CA LYS A 153 -7.66 18.49 -7.17
C LYS A 153 -7.74 18.04 -8.64
N TYR A 154 -6.88 17.10 -9.07
CA TYR A 154 -6.91 16.53 -10.43
C TYR A 154 -7.75 15.27 -10.53
N PHE A 155 -8.30 14.78 -9.42
CA PHE A 155 -9.12 13.58 -9.43
C PHE A 155 -10.52 13.88 -9.98
N SER A 156 -10.94 13.10 -10.97
CA SER A 156 -12.32 13.05 -11.42
C SER A 156 -12.73 11.61 -11.65
N THR A 157 -13.88 11.19 -11.11
CA THR A 157 -14.37 9.83 -11.32
C THR A 157 -14.59 9.52 -12.81
N SER A 158 -15.08 10.50 -13.58
CA SER A 158 -15.42 10.30 -14.99
C SER A 158 -14.21 10.15 -15.91
N SER A 159 -13.03 10.67 -15.53
CA SER A 159 -11.79 10.53 -16.30
C SER A 159 -10.78 9.59 -15.64
N SER A 160 -10.44 9.81 -14.37
CA SER A 160 -9.43 9.04 -13.63
C SER A 160 -9.81 7.56 -13.49
N ILE A 161 -11.06 7.25 -13.11
CA ILE A 161 -11.50 5.86 -12.90
C ILE A 161 -11.91 5.20 -14.22
N SER A 162 -12.50 5.95 -15.14
CA SER A 162 -12.87 5.44 -16.47
C SER A 162 -11.66 5.00 -17.28
N ALA A 163 -10.49 5.60 -17.07
CA ALA A 163 -9.24 5.18 -17.70
C ALA A 163 -8.73 3.80 -17.19
N ILE A 164 -9.17 3.36 -16.00
CA ILE A 164 -8.80 2.04 -15.45
C ILE A 164 -9.74 0.98 -16.05
N PRO A 165 -9.21 -0.03 -16.77
CA PRO A 165 -10.04 -1.09 -17.35
C PRO A 165 -10.89 -1.78 -16.30
N LYS A 166 -12.20 -1.93 -16.56
CA LYS A 166 -13.16 -2.53 -15.61
C LYS A 166 -12.69 -3.87 -15.04
N ALA A 167 -12.09 -4.72 -15.89
CA ALA A 167 -11.62 -6.05 -15.53
C ALA A 167 -10.54 -6.08 -14.43
N VAL A 168 -9.80 -4.99 -14.22
CA VAL A 168 -8.71 -4.96 -13.23
C VAL A 168 -9.02 -4.13 -11.99
N ARG A 169 -10.15 -3.40 -11.94
CA ARG A 169 -10.49 -2.48 -10.84
C ARG A 169 -10.52 -3.17 -9.46
N ALA A 170 -10.97 -4.42 -9.41
CA ALA A 170 -10.97 -5.23 -8.18
C ALA A 170 -9.56 -5.54 -7.64
N LYS A 171 -8.52 -5.28 -8.43
CA LYS A 171 -7.10 -5.36 -8.07
C LYS A 171 -6.40 -3.99 -8.14
N THR A 172 -7.16 -2.90 -8.10
CA THR A 172 -6.64 -1.54 -8.22
C THR A 172 -6.81 -0.74 -6.93
N ALA A 173 -5.85 0.15 -6.65
CA ALA A 173 -5.95 1.20 -5.65
C ALA A 173 -5.81 2.59 -6.26
N VAL A 174 -6.35 3.58 -5.56
CA VAL A 174 -6.25 5.02 -5.87
C VAL A 174 -5.73 5.78 -4.66
N ILE A 175 -4.77 6.68 -4.88
CA ILE A 175 -4.19 7.53 -3.84
C ILE A 175 -4.38 8.99 -4.22
N LEU A 176 -5.04 9.75 -3.34
CA LEU A 176 -5.19 11.19 -3.47
C LEU A 176 -4.41 11.88 -2.36
N HIS A 177 -3.41 12.69 -2.72
CA HIS A 177 -2.67 13.51 -1.75
C HIS A 177 -3.05 14.99 -1.86
N HIS A 178 -2.66 15.78 -0.86
CA HIS A 178 -3.02 17.22 -0.79
C HIS A 178 -4.53 17.48 -0.88
N PHE A 179 -5.34 16.63 -0.27
CA PHE A 179 -6.78 16.85 -0.18
C PHE A 179 -7.10 18.00 0.77
N THR A 180 -7.78 19.03 0.26
CA THR A 180 -8.21 20.23 1.03
C THR A 180 -9.74 20.36 1.10
N GLY A 181 -10.47 19.30 0.76
CA GLY A 181 -11.93 19.30 0.76
C GLY A 181 -12.55 18.98 2.13
N THR A 182 -13.87 18.90 2.17
CA THR A 182 -14.65 18.60 3.38
C THR A 182 -14.85 17.09 3.57
N THR A 183 -15.38 16.69 4.73
CA THR A 183 -15.83 15.31 5.01
C THR A 183 -16.86 14.84 3.98
N THR A 184 -17.81 15.69 3.59
CA THR A 184 -18.81 15.40 2.55
C THR A 184 -18.14 15.10 1.21
N THR A 185 -17.21 15.94 0.78
CA THR A 185 -16.48 15.74 -0.48
C THR A 185 -15.65 14.45 -0.44
N GLN A 186 -14.95 14.18 0.67
CA GLN A 186 -14.18 12.95 0.86
C GLN A 186 -15.09 11.73 0.77
N LYS A 187 -16.25 11.77 1.43
CA LYS A 187 -17.24 10.69 1.41
C LYS A 187 -17.74 10.39 0.00
N THR A 188 -18.11 11.44 -0.75
CA THR A 188 -18.54 11.31 -2.15
C THR A 188 -17.46 10.68 -3.02
N ILE A 189 -16.20 11.11 -2.89
CA ILE A 189 -15.07 10.55 -3.64
C ILE A 189 -14.89 9.06 -3.32
N ILE A 190 -14.87 8.68 -2.03
CA ILE A 190 -14.71 7.27 -1.61
C ILE A 190 -15.84 6.42 -2.19
N ASN A 191 -17.10 6.84 -2.02
CA ASN A 191 -18.25 6.11 -2.54
C ASN A 191 -18.18 5.94 -4.05
N ASN A 192 -17.79 6.98 -4.78
CA ASN A 192 -17.63 6.91 -6.24
C ASN A 192 -16.53 5.93 -6.67
N ILE A 193 -15.37 5.93 -6.00
CA ILE A 193 -14.29 4.99 -6.27
C ILE A 193 -14.74 3.55 -6.00
N VAL A 194 -15.34 3.32 -4.83
CA VAL A 194 -15.80 2.00 -4.39
C VAL A 194 -16.92 1.45 -5.27
N ASN A 195 -17.91 2.27 -5.64
CA ASN A 195 -19.01 1.89 -6.53
C ASN A 195 -18.56 1.54 -7.94
N GLN A 196 -17.36 1.98 -8.35
CA GLN A 196 -16.75 1.60 -9.63
C GLN A 196 -15.98 0.27 -9.57
N GLY A 197 -15.96 -0.39 -8.41
CA GLY A 197 -15.30 -1.68 -8.19
C GLY A 197 -13.81 -1.57 -7.85
N VAL A 198 -13.30 -0.38 -7.51
CA VAL A 198 -11.91 -0.18 -7.11
C VAL A 198 -11.70 -0.65 -5.68
N LYS A 199 -10.65 -1.45 -5.46
CA LYS A 199 -10.43 -2.19 -4.20
C LYS A 199 -9.67 -1.41 -3.14
N GLY A 200 -8.81 -0.46 -3.51
CA GLY A 200 -8.03 0.34 -2.55
C GLY A 200 -8.28 1.82 -2.71
N VAL A 201 -8.34 2.54 -1.60
CA VAL A 201 -8.39 4.01 -1.62
C VAL A 201 -7.58 4.57 -0.46
N TYR A 202 -6.88 5.67 -0.71
CA TYR A 202 -6.29 6.49 0.33
C TYR A 202 -6.40 7.95 -0.03
N ILE A 203 -6.79 8.77 0.94
CA ILE A 203 -6.96 10.21 0.77
C ILE A 203 -6.26 10.87 1.94
N THR A 204 -5.29 11.74 1.65
CA THR A 204 -4.55 12.48 2.67
C THR A 204 -4.41 13.95 2.31
N SER A 205 -4.38 14.80 3.35
CA SER A 205 -4.01 16.21 3.26
C SER A 205 -2.49 16.41 3.19
N SER A 206 -1.71 15.41 3.61
CA SER A 206 -0.25 15.45 3.64
C SER A 206 0.37 15.41 2.23
N SER A 207 1.56 16.01 2.12
CA SER A 207 2.41 15.99 0.94
C SER A 207 3.52 14.94 0.99
N ASP A 208 3.91 14.52 2.19
CA ASP A 208 5.09 13.69 2.46
C ASP A 208 4.74 12.32 3.05
N PHE A 209 3.45 12.09 3.31
CA PHE A 209 2.92 10.87 3.90
C PHE A 209 3.45 10.57 5.32
N THR A 210 3.99 11.56 6.02
CA THR A 210 4.54 11.40 7.39
C THR A 210 3.54 11.76 8.48
N SER A 211 2.37 12.28 8.10
CA SER A 211 1.33 12.73 9.01
C SER A 211 -0.02 12.09 8.70
N TYR A 212 -0.81 11.94 9.75
CA TYR A 212 -2.15 11.38 9.64
C TYR A 212 -3.07 12.33 8.85
N PRO A 213 -3.94 11.79 7.98
CA PRO A 213 -4.94 12.60 7.30
C PRO A 213 -5.81 13.36 8.32
N GLN A 214 -6.03 14.65 8.11
CA GLN A 214 -6.89 15.45 9.02
C GLN A 214 -8.31 14.87 9.16
N LEU A 215 -8.81 14.21 8.12
CA LEU A 215 -10.15 13.60 8.08
C LEU A 215 -10.13 12.09 8.32
N TRP A 216 -9.10 11.55 8.97
CA TRP A 216 -8.88 10.10 9.11
C TRP A 216 -10.07 9.34 9.73
N THR A 217 -10.69 9.88 10.78
CA THR A 217 -11.87 9.25 11.40
C THR A 217 -13.07 9.19 10.44
N SER A 218 -13.33 10.28 9.71
CA SER A 218 -14.40 10.34 8.70
C SER A 218 -14.13 9.40 7.52
N PHE A 219 -12.85 9.31 7.10
CA PHE A 219 -12.38 8.40 6.07
C PHE A 219 -12.67 6.94 6.46
N CYS A 220 -12.26 6.53 7.66
CA CYS A 220 -12.49 5.17 8.17
C CYS A 220 -13.98 4.86 8.33
N SER A 221 -14.76 5.79 8.88
CA SER A 221 -16.23 5.66 9.01
C SER A 221 -16.92 5.49 7.65
N THR A 222 -16.47 6.23 6.64
CA THR A 222 -16.98 6.10 5.27
C THR A 222 -16.67 4.72 4.69
N LEU A 223 -15.44 4.24 4.84
CA LEU A 223 -15.04 2.91 4.36
C LEU A 223 -15.83 1.78 5.00
N ARG A 224 -16.13 1.88 6.30
CA ARG A 224 -17.00 0.90 6.99
C ARG A 224 -18.41 0.85 6.41
N SER A 225 -18.93 1.99 5.97
CA SER A 225 -20.30 2.14 5.47
C SER A 225 -20.43 1.86 3.98
N ALA A 226 -19.32 1.72 3.25
CA ALA A 226 -19.32 1.50 1.81
C ALA A 226 -19.63 0.02 1.49
N THR A 227 -20.53 -0.22 0.53
CA THR A 227 -21.05 -1.54 0.17
C THR A 227 -19.96 -2.53 -0.28
N TYR A 228 -18.81 -2.04 -0.75
CA TYR A 228 -17.64 -2.84 -1.10
C TYR A 228 -16.42 -2.40 -0.29
N ARG A 229 -15.88 -3.29 0.54
CA ARG A 229 -14.80 -2.99 1.48
C ARG A 229 -13.50 -2.67 0.72
N ALA A 230 -13.09 -1.40 0.76
CA ALA A 230 -11.81 -0.98 0.24
C ALA A 230 -10.72 -1.00 1.32
N ALA A 231 -9.48 -1.30 0.90
CA ALA A 231 -8.35 -1.28 1.80
C ALA A 231 -7.81 0.16 1.96
N ALA A 232 -7.59 0.58 3.20
CA ALA A 232 -6.94 1.84 3.52
C ALA A 232 -5.42 1.68 3.44
N LYS A 233 -4.71 2.60 2.79
CA LYS A 233 -3.25 2.69 2.84
C LYS A 233 -2.85 3.64 3.96
N LEU A 234 -1.89 3.26 4.80
CA LEU A 234 -1.20 4.17 5.72
C LEU A 234 0.29 4.01 5.45
N ARG A 235 1.06 5.09 5.35
CA ARG A 235 2.52 5.00 5.30
C ARG A 235 3.01 5.44 6.67
N ILE A 236 3.84 4.62 7.30
CA ILE A 236 4.56 4.92 8.53
C ILE A 236 6.05 4.90 8.21
#